data_AF-A0A7S3E405-F1
#
_entry.id   AF-A0A7S3E405-F1
#
_cell.length_a   1.000
_cell.length_b   1.000
_cell.length_c   1.000
_cell.angle_alpha   90.00
_cell.angle_beta   90.00
_cell.angle_gamma   90.00
#
_symmetry.space_group_name_H-M   'P 1'
#
loop_
_entity.id
_entity.type
_entity.pdbx_description
1 polymer ?
#
loop_
_entity_poly.entity_id
_entity_poly.type
_entity_poly.pdbx_seq_one_letter_code
_entity_poly.pdbx_strand_id
1 'polypeptide(L)'
;DPLGLTGKIHLCGRVDKDSDRHFGGALSHLSLWDAVLSNGEVAALYSGVVGEAKLRQRCADAAASELQAIDGIDLCPFFAASGPPGAGSLATGAQPQQPASSTTLNDVLRDLRPAENRGEMSPPRQEILPPAPPTTLPPPPPPQQPSLRSDLTSGVFCDVLQVPSSCGLDAICVPLKTLADISGEMLNLGPGGATKGKCVAAPVGGIFPPDARVDVPLPLAFYPLTGGSVESWPLDTYKGKAVGVEWVPDVLFENTLKCSEQQGGYVQLPNIKYGEKGQFAVNFWMKKDVTDLNDPNEGLFEYIFSHGQATDGNFNPFGPNQVHVYMPEVAHPAHGVARVILKDSLSPYKGLMSHTFFDSDGKFMDNNPRNTIGHVNLEDGNWHMFTVTTKATGEPGYQIFVDGALGGSFPTPEVQNFLEGQQGGSASNPVDFHVDGGSPMNME
;
A
#
# COMPACT_ATOMS: atom_id res chain seq x y z
N ASP A 1 7.71 0.05 16.30
CA ASP A 1 7.66 1.32 17.07
C ASP A 1 6.98 2.45 16.29
N PRO A 2 6.74 3.66 16.85
CA PRO A 2 6.17 4.79 16.13
C PRO A 2 6.92 5.21 14.86
N LEU A 3 6.16 5.65 13.86
CA LEU A 3 6.62 6.32 12.65
C LEU A 3 6.79 7.82 12.92
N GLY A 4 8.02 8.33 12.80
CA GLY A 4 8.36 9.75 12.91
C GLY A 4 8.39 10.46 11.56
N LEU A 5 7.34 10.32 10.75
CA LEU A 5 7.31 10.79 9.36
C LEU A 5 7.17 12.32 9.29
N THR A 6 8.17 12.99 8.70
CA THR A 6 8.24 14.47 8.60
C THR A 6 8.08 14.99 7.18
N GLY A 7 8.39 14.18 6.17
CA GLY A 7 8.35 14.54 4.76
C GLY A 7 6.95 14.55 4.16
N LYS A 8 6.88 14.86 2.87
CA LYS A 8 5.66 14.77 2.07
C LYS A 8 5.49 13.36 1.51
N ILE A 9 4.26 12.96 1.25
CA ILE A 9 3.96 11.72 0.55
C ILE A 9 4.09 11.97 -0.96
N HIS A 10 4.74 11.06 -1.67
CA HIS A 10 4.76 11.03 -3.13
C HIS A 10 4.05 9.76 -3.61
N LEU A 11 3.16 9.92 -4.57
CA LEU A 11 2.60 8.84 -5.35
C LEU A 11 3.20 8.87 -6.74
N CYS A 12 3.33 7.71 -7.35
CA CYS A 12 3.92 7.51 -8.67
C CYS A 12 5.37 8.00 -8.83
N GLY A 13 6.07 8.17 -7.71
CA GLY A 13 7.46 8.56 -7.70
C GLY A 13 8.02 8.52 -6.30
N ARG A 14 9.33 8.68 -6.21
CA ARG A 14 10.05 8.65 -4.93
C ARG A 14 10.13 10.04 -4.31
N VAL A 15 10.25 10.12 -2.99
CA VAL A 15 10.29 11.39 -2.24
C VAL A 15 11.42 12.34 -2.64
N ASP A 16 12.51 11.84 -3.22
CA ASP A 16 13.63 12.62 -3.75
C ASP A 16 13.44 13.06 -5.21
N LYS A 17 12.34 12.66 -5.85
CA LYS A 17 11.97 12.98 -7.24
C LYS A 17 12.99 12.51 -8.28
N ASP A 18 13.65 11.39 -7.99
CA ASP A 18 14.49 10.70 -8.97
C ASP A 18 13.68 10.40 -10.23
N SER A 19 14.15 10.85 -11.40
CA SER A 19 13.46 10.70 -12.68
C SER A 19 13.25 9.25 -13.07
N ASP A 20 14.17 8.39 -12.64
CA ASP A 20 14.23 6.98 -13.08
C ASP A 20 13.48 6.06 -12.12
N ARG A 21 12.55 6.63 -11.32
CA ARG A 21 11.80 5.95 -10.26
C ARG A 21 10.30 6.22 -10.32
N HIS A 22 9.81 6.75 -11.44
CA HIS A 22 8.40 7.07 -11.63
C HIS A 22 7.61 5.82 -12.01
N PHE A 23 6.39 5.72 -11.50
CA PHE A 23 5.52 4.59 -11.80
C PHE A 23 4.72 4.81 -13.09
N GLY A 24 4.76 3.81 -13.98
CA GLY A 24 3.95 3.75 -15.20
C GLY A 24 2.66 2.95 -14.98
N GLY A 25 1.53 3.62 -14.77
CA GLY A 25 0.28 2.94 -14.42
C GLY A 25 -0.82 3.88 -13.96
N ALA A 26 -1.86 3.34 -13.32
CA ALA A 26 -2.97 4.12 -12.77
C ALA A 26 -3.16 3.84 -11.27
N LEU A 27 -3.62 4.85 -10.54
CA LEU A 27 -3.93 4.76 -9.11
C LEU A 27 -5.36 5.22 -8.82
N SER A 28 -5.94 4.64 -7.77
CA SER A 28 -7.24 5.04 -7.22
C SER A 28 -7.30 4.79 -5.71
N HIS A 29 -8.16 5.51 -5.01
CA HIS A 29 -8.60 5.23 -3.63
C HIS A 29 -7.45 5.06 -2.62
N LEU A 30 -6.54 6.02 -2.51
CA LEU A 30 -5.53 6.02 -1.45
C LEU A 30 -6.18 6.32 -0.09
N SER A 31 -5.94 5.47 0.89
CA SER A 31 -6.43 5.59 2.26
C SER A 31 -5.30 5.39 3.27
N LEU A 32 -5.29 6.21 4.32
CA LEU A 32 -4.26 6.20 5.37
C LEU A 32 -4.92 6.14 6.75
N TRP A 33 -4.46 5.25 7.63
CA TRP A 33 -4.96 5.10 8.99
C TRP A 33 -3.82 5.23 10.02
N ASP A 34 -4.09 5.93 11.12
CA ASP A 34 -3.29 5.88 12.36
C ASP A 34 -3.76 4.72 13.27
N ALA A 35 -4.19 3.63 12.65
CA ALA A 35 -4.73 2.44 13.28
C ALA A 35 -4.41 1.22 12.41
N VAL A 36 -4.39 0.05 13.04
CA VAL A 36 -4.27 -1.23 12.35
C VAL A 36 -5.57 -1.61 11.66
N LEU A 37 -5.49 -2.21 10.47
CA LEU A 37 -6.61 -2.90 9.84
C LEU A 37 -6.51 -4.41 10.11
N SER A 38 -7.61 -5.00 10.55
CA SER A 38 -7.81 -6.44 10.64
C SER A 38 -7.98 -7.06 9.26
N ASN A 39 -7.78 -8.38 9.18
CA ASN A 39 -7.95 -9.14 7.94
C ASN A 39 -9.38 -9.01 7.38
N GLY A 40 -10.39 -8.95 8.25
CA GLY A 40 -11.78 -8.76 7.87
C GLY A 40 -12.04 -7.38 7.27
N GLU A 41 -11.45 -6.33 7.86
CA GLU A 41 -11.55 -4.96 7.35
C GLU A 41 -10.88 -4.82 5.98
N VAL A 42 -9.69 -5.41 5.79
CA VAL A 42 -9.02 -5.42 4.49
C VAL A 42 -9.83 -6.18 3.43
N ALA A 43 -10.42 -7.33 3.80
CA ALA A 43 -11.30 -8.07 2.91
C ALA A 43 -12.57 -7.27 2.55
N ALA A 44 -13.12 -6.52 3.51
CA ALA A 44 -14.28 -5.66 3.31
C ALA A 44 -13.97 -4.50 2.34
N LEU A 45 -12.76 -3.91 2.41
CA LEU A 45 -12.30 -2.91 1.44
C LEU A 45 -12.29 -3.45 0.01
N TYR A 46 -11.73 -4.65 -0.19
CA TYR A 46 -11.66 -5.27 -1.52
C TYR A 46 -13.03 -5.67 -2.05
N SER A 47 -13.77 -6.45 -1.25
CA SER A 47 -15.08 -6.98 -1.65
C SER A 47 -16.14 -5.89 -1.79
N GLY A 48 -15.96 -4.75 -1.14
CA GLY A 48 -16.73 -3.56 -1.45
C GLY A 48 -16.64 -3.24 -2.94
N VAL A 49 -15.42 -3.02 -3.46
CA VAL A 49 -15.21 -2.51 -4.83
C VAL A 49 -15.58 -3.56 -5.87
N VAL A 50 -15.12 -4.79 -5.67
CA VAL A 50 -15.19 -5.83 -6.72
C VAL A 50 -16.22 -6.93 -6.44
N GLY A 51 -16.86 -6.92 -5.27
CA GLY A 51 -17.83 -7.91 -4.83
C GLY A 51 -17.23 -9.11 -4.12
N GLU A 52 -18.01 -9.72 -3.22
CA GLU A 52 -17.62 -10.89 -2.43
C GLU A 52 -17.26 -12.11 -3.31
N ALA A 53 -17.89 -12.27 -4.48
CA ALA A 53 -17.60 -13.37 -5.39
C ALA A 53 -16.14 -13.35 -5.88
N LYS A 54 -15.60 -12.16 -6.19
CA LYS A 54 -14.19 -12.00 -6.59
C LYS A 54 -13.24 -12.24 -5.42
N LEU A 55 -13.60 -11.81 -4.22
CA LEU A 55 -12.83 -12.12 -3.00
C LEU A 55 -12.76 -13.63 -2.76
N ARG A 56 -13.90 -14.34 -2.89
CA ARG A 56 -13.94 -15.81 -2.77
C ARG A 56 -13.08 -16.50 -3.82
N GLN A 57 -13.12 -16.05 -5.06
CA GLN A 57 -12.26 -16.58 -6.12
C GLN A 57 -10.79 -16.36 -5.78
N ARG A 58 -10.41 -15.14 -5.38
CA ARG A 58 -9.04 -14.82 -4.98
C ARG A 58 -8.56 -15.72 -3.84
N CYS A 59 -9.40 -15.99 -2.86
CA CYS A 59 -9.10 -16.91 -1.77
C CYS A 59 -8.91 -18.35 -2.23
N ALA A 60 -9.71 -18.82 -3.19
CA ALA A 60 -9.53 -20.15 -3.77
C ALA A 60 -8.19 -20.27 -4.53
N ASP A 61 -7.82 -19.22 -5.27
CA ASP A 61 -6.54 -19.18 -5.99
C ASP A 61 -5.36 -19.09 -5.02
N ALA A 62 -5.50 -18.30 -3.96
CA ALA A 62 -4.51 -18.20 -2.88
C ALA A 62 -4.37 -19.53 -2.12
N ALA A 63 -5.44 -20.32 -1.97
CA ALA A 63 -5.36 -21.61 -1.27
C ALA A 63 -4.48 -22.65 -1.99
N ALA A 64 -4.20 -22.44 -3.27
CA ALA A 64 -3.23 -23.22 -4.04
C ALA A 64 -1.78 -22.69 -3.90
N SER A 65 -1.56 -21.66 -3.08
CA SER A 65 -0.27 -20.95 -2.96
C SER A 65 0.77 -21.71 -2.14
N GLU A 66 2.02 -21.57 -2.54
CA GLU A 66 3.18 -22.03 -1.76
C GLU A 66 3.27 -21.36 -0.38
N LEU A 67 2.77 -20.13 -0.23
CA LEU A 67 2.72 -19.41 1.05
C LEU A 67 1.93 -20.17 2.11
N GLN A 68 0.76 -20.71 1.75
CA GLN A 68 -0.03 -21.50 2.69
C GLN A 68 0.64 -22.83 3.02
N ALA A 69 1.28 -23.44 2.02
CA ALA A 69 1.93 -24.74 2.17
C ALA A 69 3.20 -24.70 3.03
N ILE A 70 3.95 -23.60 2.99
CA ILE A 70 5.24 -23.45 3.67
C ILE A 70 5.06 -22.83 5.06
N ASP A 71 4.28 -21.74 5.17
CA ASP A 71 4.21 -20.94 6.40
C ASP A 71 2.98 -21.27 7.26
N GLY A 72 2.07 -22.13 6.77
CA GLY A 72 0.82 -22.46 7.46
C GLY A 72 -0.11 -21.26 7.64
N ILE A 73 0.10 -20.20 6.87
CA ILE A 73 -0.64 -18.95 6.96
C ILE A 73 -1.99 -19.14 6.27
N ASP A 74 -3.08 -18.88 7.01
CA ASP A 74 -4.40 -18.73 6.41
C ASP A 74 -4.44 -17.40 5.63
N LEU A 75 -4.49 -17.51 4.29
CA LEU A 75 -4.47 -16.34 3.41
C LEU A 75 -5.83 -15.65 3.33
N CYS A 76 -6.90 -16.30 3.79
CA CYS A 76 -8.26 -15.77 3.86
C CYS A 76 -8.96 -16.08 5.20
N PRO A 77 -8.41 -15.58 6.32
CA PRO A 77 -8.84 -15.96 7.67
C PRO A 77 -10.22 -15.42 8.05
N PHE A 78 -10.79 -14.53 7.23
CA PHE A 78 -12.13 -13.99 7.39
C PHE A 78 -13.24 -14.90 6.85
N PHE A 79 -12.91 -15.93 6.05
CA PHE A 79 -13.88 -16.93 5.60
C PHE A 79 -13.95 -18.17 6.50
N ALA A 80 -13.20 -18.20 7.62
CA ALA A 80 -13.21 -19.34 8.53
C ALA A 80 -14.64 -19.74 8.89
N ALA A 81 -14.99 -20.98 8.53
CA ALA A 81 -16.30 -21.53 8.75
C ALA A 81 -16.64 -21.51 10.24
N SER A 82 -17.85 -21.08 10.57
CA SER A 82 -18.52 -21.35 11.83
C SER A 82 -18.72 -22.86 12.02
N GLY A 83 -17.62 -23.59 12.29
CA GLY A 83 -17.59 -24.99 12.67
C GLY A 83 -17.15 -25.12 14.13
N PRO A 84 -17.68 -26.08 14.91
CA PRO A 84 -17.27 -26.24 16.30
C PRO A 84 -15.78 -26.64 16.38
N PRO A 85 -15.05 -26.23 17.43
CA PRO A 85 -13.69 -26.65 17.65
C PRO A 85 -13.68 -28.13 18.03
N GLY A 86 -13.36 -29.00 17.08
CA GLY A 86 -13.21 -30.43 17.36
C GLY A 86 -13.58 -31.35 16.21
N ALA A 87 -12.74 -31.41 15.18
CA ALA A 87 -12.63 -32.61 14.36
C ALA A 87 -11.17 -32.69 13.87
N GLY A 88 -10.39 -33.54 14.54
CA GLY A 88 -9.00 -33.81 14.18
C GLY A 88 -8.91 -34.33 12.75
N SER A 89 -8.01 -33.72 11.97
CA SER A 89 -7.63 -34.25 10.67
C SER A 89 -6.80 -35.51 10.88
N LEU A 90 -7.39 -36.65 10.52
CA LEU A 90 -6.70 -37.92 10.35
C LEU A 90 -5.73 -37.78 9.18
N ALA A 91 -4.44 -37.75 9.51
CA ALA A 91 -3.36 -37.90 8.56
C ALA A 91 -3.49 -39.26 7.84
N THR A 92 -3.70 -39.21 6.53
CA THR A 92 -3.36 -40.32 5.62
C THR A 92 -2.10 -39.92 4.86
N GLY A 93 -1.03 -40.68 5.11
CA GLY A 93 0.30 -40.41 4.60
C GLY A 93 0.40 -40.51 3.08
N ALA A 94 0.97 -39.47 2.48
CA ALA A 94 1.73 -39.54 1.26
C ALA A 94 2.86 -38.50 1.37
N GLN A 95 4.10 -38.95 1.52
CA GLN A 95 5.28 -38.08 1.45
C GLN A 95 5.42 -37.55 0.02
N PRO A 96 5.48 -36.23 -0.21
CA PRO A 96 6.07 -35.68 -1.41
C PRO A 96 7.60 -35.70 -1.27
N GLN A 97 8.29 -36.18 -2.29
CA GLN A 97 9.74 -36.11 -2.40
C GLN A 97 10.18 -34.63 -2.43
N GLN A 98 11.15 -34.28 -1.59
CA GLN A 98 11.83 -32.99 -1.59
C GLN A 98 12.45 -32.70 -2.97
N PRO A 99 12.17 -31.55 -3.61
CA PRO A 99 13.13 -30.96 -4.52
C PRO A 99 14.23 -30.28 -3.68
N ALA A 100 15.47 -30.65 -3.97
CA ALA A 100 16.65 -30.09 -3.34
C ALA A 100 16.95 -28.70 -3.91
N SER A 101 16.61 -27.64 -3.16
CA SER A 101 17.36 -26.37 -3.09
C SER A 101 16.66 -25.41 -2.12
N SER A 102 16.78 -25.68 -0.82
CA SER A 102 16.47 -24.69 0.21
C SER A 102 17.71 -23.81 0.41
N THR A 103 17.72 -22.62 -0.16
CA THR A 103 18.69 -21.59 0.20
C THR A 103 18.47 -21.26 1.68
N THR A 104 19.45 -21.52 2.53
CA THR A 104 19.33 -21.23 3.97
C THR A 104 19.56 -19.74 4.22
N LEU A 105 19.03 -19.20 5.33
CA LEU A 105 19.34 -17.81 5.73
C LEU A 105 20.86 -17.57 5.89
N ASN A 106 21.62 -18.62 6.21
CA ASN A 106 23.08 -18.59 6.23
C ASN A 106 23.72 -18.47 4.84
N ASP A 107 23.04 -18.92 3.77
CA ASP A 107 23.46 -18.72 2.39
C ASP A 107 23.18 -17.27 1.95
N VAL A 108 22.04 -16.68 2.35
CA VAL A 108 21.71 -15.26 2.13
C VAL A 108 22.69 -14.33 2.86
N LEU A 109 23.08 -14.65 4.09
CA LEU A 109 24.07 -13.87 4.86
C LEU A 109 25.51 -14.06 4.36
N ARG A 110 25.81 -15.13 3.61
CA ARG A 110 27.13 -15.35 3.01
C ARG A 110 27.37 -14.49 1.77
N ASP A 111 26.31 -14.13 1.04
CA ASP A 111 26.36 -13.27 -0.14
C ASP A 111 26.49 -11.78 0.18
N LEU A 112 26.54 -11.40 1.46
CA LEU A 112 26.87 -10.04 1.91
C LEU A 112 28.39 -9.71 1.85
N ARG A 113 29.16 -10.40 0.99
CA ARG A 113 30.56 -10.05 0.66
C ARG A 113 30.65 -9.52 -0.77
N PRO A 114 31.44 -8.47 -1.00
CA PRO A 114 31.13 -7.44 -1.99
C PRO A 114 31.19 -7.97 -3.42
N ALA A 115 30.14 -7.66 -4.21
CA ALA A 115 30.38 -7.31 -5.60
C ALA A 115 31.22 -6.04 -5.58
N GLU A 116 32.51 -6.21 -5.83
CA GLU A 116 33.47 -5.12 -5.97
C GLU A 116 32.95 -4.07 -6.95
N ASN A 117 33.17 -2.81 -6.58
CA ASN A 117 33.09 -1.64 -7.45
C ASN A 117 33.57 -1.95 -8.88
N ARG A 118 32.63 -2.14 -9.81
CA ARG A 118 32.86 -1.73 -11.19
C ARG A 118 32.16 -0.40 -11.39
N GLY A 119 32.95 0.66 -11.23
CA GLY A 119 32.64 1.92 -11.90
C GLY A 119 32.71 1.68 -13.39
N GLU A 120 31.58 1.38 -14.01
CA GLU A 120 31.40 1.52 -15.45
C GLU A 120 30.70 2.86 -15.69
N MET A 121 31.52 3.87 -16.03
CA MET A 121 31.05 5.07 -16.71
C MET A 121 30.31 4.64 -17.98
N SER A 122 29.00 4.80 -18.02
CA SER A 122 28.25 4.76 -19.26
C SER A 122 28.59 5.99 -20.12
N PRO A 123 28.72 5.83 -21.45
CA PRO A 123 28.99 6.95 -22.35
C PRO A 123 27.77 7.88 -22.46
N PRO A 124 27.95 9.17 -22.82
CA PRO A 124 26.84 10.09 -22.97
C PRO A 124 25.91 9.63 -24.10
N ARG A 125 24.62 9.49 -23.78
CA ARG A 125 23.55 9.24 -24.76
C ARG A 125 23.50 10.45 -25.70
N GLN A 126 23.66 10.22 -27.00
CA GLN A 126 23.47 11.26 -28.02
C GLN A 126 22.00 11.71 -27.99
N GLU A 127 21.78 13.02 -27.84
CA GLU A 127 20.50 13.66 -28.06
C GLU A 127 20.04 13.39 -29.49
N ILE A 128 19.05 12.52 -29.64
CA ILE A 128 18.23 12.45 -30.85
C ILE A 128 17.03 13.36 -30.60
N LEU A 129 16.98 14.46 -31.34
CA LEU A 129 15.84 15.38 -31.34
C LEU A 129 14.52 14.63 -31.63
N PRO A 130 13.47 14.81 -30.81
CA PRO A 130 12.17 14.20 -31.10
C PRO A 130 11.54 14.85 -32.35
N PRO A 131 10.80 14.08 -33.17
CA PRO A 131 9.99 14.65 -34.24
C PRO A 131 8.88 15.53 -33.66
N ALA A 132 8.55 16.60 -34.38
CA ALA A 132 7.54 17.58 -33.98
C ALA A 132 6.16 16.92 -33.73
N PRO A 133 5.43 17.34 -32.69
CA PRO A 133 4.13 16.75 -32.37
C PRO A 133 3.08 17.12 -33.43
N PRO A 134 2.17 16.19 -33.81
CA PRO A 134 1.00 16.54 -34.59
C PRO A 134 0.09 17.44 -33.76
N THR A 135 -0.36 18.54 -34.34
CA THR A 135 -1.35 19.46 -33.78
C THR A 135 -2.68 18.74 -33.55
N THR A 136 -2.89 18.25 -32.33
CA THR A 136 -4.21 17.86 -31.82
C THR A 136 -4.76 18.98 -30.94
N LEU A 137 -6.05 19.24 -31.09
CA LEU A 137 -6.78 20.24 -30.30
C LEU A 137 -6.67 19.91 -28.81
N PRO A 138 -6.55 20.91 -27.92
CA PRO A 138 -6.51 20.66 -26.49
C PRO A 138 -7.81 19.98 -26.05
N PRO A 139 -7.73 18.97 -25.15
CA PRO A 139 -8.92 18.38 -24.56
C PRO A 139 -9.71 19.45 -23.80
N PRO A 140 -11.05 19.32 -23.73
CA PRO A 140 -11.87 20.25 -22.97
C PRO A 140 -11.43 20.27 -21.51
N PRO A 141 -11.46 21.43 -20.83
CA PRO A 141 -11.13 21.51 -19.42
C PRO A 141 -12.07 20.59 -18.62
N PRO A 142 -11.55 19.88 -17.60
CA PRO A 142 -12.41 19.08 -16.74
C PRO A 142 -13.48 19.97 -16.10
N PRO A 143 -14.70 19.43 -15.86
CA PRO A 143 -15.74 20.18 -15.18
C PRO A 143 -15.20 20.68 -13.84
N GLN A 144 -15.12 22.01 -13.70
CA GLN A 144 -14.73 22.63 -12.44
C GLN A 144 -15.82 22.31 -11.41
N GLN A 145 -15.54 21.35 -10.52
CA GLN A 145 -16.38 21.15 -9.36
C GLN A 145 -16.23 22.37 -8.42
N PRO A 146 -17.34 22.90 -7.88
CA PRO A 146 -17.30 24.02 -6.95
C PRO A 146 -16.54 23.59 -5.68
N SER A 147 -15.47 24.30 -5.35
CA SER A 147 -14.74 24.17 -4.10
C SER A 147 -15.65 24.58 -2.93
N LEU A 148 -16.32 23.61 -2.31
CA LEU A 148 -17.08 23.79 -1.08
C LEU A 148 -16.11 24.00 0.07
N ARG A 149 -15.94 25.25 0.51
CA ARG A 149 -15.21 25.57 1.75
C ARG A 149 -15.85 24.80 2.92
N SER A 150 -15.05 24.02 3.62
CA SER A 150 -15.45 23.19 4.75
C SER A 150 -15.64 23.99 6.04
N ASP A 151 -16.64 24.86 6.10
CA ASP A 151 -17.17 25.30 7.40
C ASP A 151 -18.18 24.25 7.85
N LEU A 152 -17.87 23.51 8.94
CA LEU A 152 -18.76 22.48 9.50
C LEU A 152 -20.11 23.05 9.98
N THR A 153 -20.19 24.37 10.18
CA THR A 153 -21.40 25.06 10.62
C THR A 153 -22.30 25.53 9.46
N SER A 154 -21.83 25.43 8.22
CA SER A 154 -22.57 25.81 7.01
C SER A 154 -22.83 24.61 6.09
N GLY A 155 -23.89 24.67 5.28
CA GLY A 155 -24.23 23.65 4.28
C GLY A 155 -25.57 22.94 4.54
N VAL A 156 -25.85 21.93 3.71
CA VAL A 156 -27.08 21.13 3.81
C VAL A 156 -26.86 19.99 4.80
N PHE A 157 -27.60 20.01 5.91
CA PHE A 157 -27.60 18.93 6.89
C PHE A 157 -28.56 17.82 6.47
N CYS A 158 -28.30 16.61 6.94
CA CYS A 158 -29.07 15.41 6.65
C CYS A 158 -29.20 14.55 7.90
N ASP A 159 -30.14 13.60 7.86
CA ASP A 159 -30.25 12.53 8.85
C ASP A 159 -29.57 11.28 8.29
N VAL A 160 -28.55 10.78 8.98
CA VAL A 160 -27.76 9.62 8.56
C VAL A 160 -28.57 8.32 8.57
N LEU A 161 -29.67 8.28 9.32
CA LEU A 161 -30.57 7.12 9.37
C LEU A 161 -31.63 7.13 8.27
N GLN A 162 -31.76 8.23 7.54
CA GLN A 162 -32.75 8.35 6.46
C GLN A 162 -32.26 7.65 5.19
N VAL A 163 -33.03 6.67 4.71
CA VAL A 163 -32.77 5.96 3.44
C VAL A 163 -33.99 6.12 2.51
N PRO A 164 -33.83 6.67 1.28
CA PRO A 164 -32.61 7.29 0.74
C PRO A 164 -32.27 8.60 1.48
N SER A 165 -30.99 8.96 1.47
CA SER A 165 -30.52 10.18 2.13
C SER A 165 -31.21 11.42 1.56
N SER A 166 -31.35 12.46 2.38
CA SER A 166 -31.92 13.75 1.96
C SER A 166 -30.97 14.58 1.07
N CYS A 167 -29.79 14.07 0.73
CA CYS A 167 -28.74 14.81 0.04
C CYS A 167 -28.89 14.89 -1.49
N GLY A 168 -29.81 14.12 -2.08
CA GLY A 168 -29.95 14.01 -3.53
C GLY A 168 -29.11 12.87 -4.11
N LEU A 169 -29.05 12.77 -5.44
CA LEU A 169 -28.44 11.64 -6.15
C LEU A 169 -26.90 11.67 -6.13
N ASP A 170 -26.29 12.86 -6.17
CA ASP A 170 -24.84 13.02 -6.32
C ASP A 170 -24.14 13.41 -5.01
N ALA A 171 -24.81 13.22 -3.87
CA ALA A 171 -24.30 13.58 -2.56
C ALA A 171 -24.66 12.54 -1.51
N ILE A 172 -23.75 12.40 -0.55
CA ILE A 172 -23.85 11.41 0.53
C ILE A 172 -23.92 12.14 1.86
N CYS A 173 -24.74 11.60 2.76
CA CYS A 173 -24.87 12.11 4.12
C CYS A 173 -23.72 11.57 4.97
N VAL A 174 -22.71 12.39 5.23
CA VAL A 174 -21.59 11.99 6.11
C VAL A 174 -21.90 12.42 7.54
N PRO A 175 -21.80 11.53 8.54
CA PRO A 175 -22.06 11.88 9.93
C PRO A 175 -21.21 13.06 10.41
N LEU A 176 -21.80 13.99 11.18
CA LEU A 176 -21.06 15.15 11.69
C LEU A 176 -19.90 14.73 12.60
N LYS A 177 -20.06 13.63 13.34
CA LYS A 177 -18.96 13.04 14.12
C LYS A 177 -17.78 12.67 13.22
N THR A 178 -18.04 12.01 12.09
CA THR A 178 -17.01 11.65 11.10
C THR A 178 -16.28 12.89 10.58
N LEU A 179 -17.00 13.95 10.24
CA LEU A 179 -16.40 15.20 9.77
C LEU A 179 -15.60 15.93 10.86
N ALA A 180 -16.07 15.88 12.11
CA ALA A 180 -15.34 16.38 13.28
C ALA A 180 -14.02 15.61 13.49
N ASP A 181 -14.10 14.28 13.44
CA ASP A 181 -12.95 13.39 13.62
C ASP A 181 -11.88 13.64 12.54
N ILE A 182 -12.27 13.89 11.28
CA ILE A 182 -11.34 14.20 10.16
C ILE A 182 -10.75 15.61 10.25
N SER A 183 -11.57 16.60 10.61
CA SER A 183 -11.13 18.00 10.69
C SER A 183 -10.32 18.32 11.96
N GLY A 184 -10.42 17.47 12.98
CA GLY A 184 -9.90 17.75 14.32
C GLY A 184 -10.72 18.79 15.10
N GLU A 185 -11.89 19.19 14.61
CA GLU A 185 -12.77 20.11 15.30
C GLU A 185 -13.58 19.41 16.40
N MET A 186 -13.59 19.95 17.62
CA MET A 186 -14.48 19.47 18.67
C MET A 186 -15.91 19.98 18.45
N LEU A 187 -16.82 19.11 18.00
CA LEU A 187 -18.23 19.43 17.89
C LEU A 187 -19.02 19.04 19.16
N ASN A 188 -19.69 20.03 19.78
CA ASN A 188 -20.70 19.78 20.81
C ASN A 188 -22.04 19.41 20.15
N LEU A 189 -22.21 18.12 19.86
CA LEU A 189 -23.32 17.61 19.07
C LEU A 189 -24.67 17.52 19.80
N GLY A 190 -24.69 17.69 21.13
CA GLY A 190 -25.90 17.63 21.96
C GLY A 190 -26.65 16.27 21.88
N PRO A 191 -27.80 16.13 22.57
CA PRO A 191 -28.64 14.94 22.46
C PRO A 191 -29.21 14.82 21.04
N GLY A 192 -28.88 13.72 20.34
CA GLY A 192 -29.35 13.46 18.97
C GLY A 192 -28.37 13.88 17.86
N GLY A 193 -27.18 14.39 18.17
CA GLY A 193 -26.22 14.73 17.12
C GLY A 193 -25.50 13.52 16.49
N ALA A 194 -25.64 12.32 17.05
CA ALA A 194 -25.15 11.07 16.45
C ALA A 194 -25.89 10.71 15.15
N THR A 195 -27.11 11.21 14.94
CA THR A 195 -27.89 10.96 13.72
C THR A 195 -27.79 12.10 12.72
N LYS A 196 -27.09 13.18 13.06
CA LYS A 196 -26.92 14.32 12.16
C LYS A 196 -25.71 14.12 11.27
N GLY A 197 -25.88 14.40 9.99
CA GLY A 197 -24.83 14.45 8.99
C GLY A 197 -24.86 15.74 8.19
N LYS A 198 -23.88 15.87 7.29
CA LYS A 198 -23.81 16.91 6.28
C LYS A 198 -23.72 16.26 4.91
N CYS A 199 -24.46 16.81 3.97
CA CYS A 199 -24.40 16.41 2.58
C CYS A 199 -23.08 16.89 1.97
N VAL A 200 -22.30 15.94 1.48
CA VAL A 200 -21.07 16.19 0.73
C VAL A 200 -21.19 15.54 -0.65
N ALA A 201 -20.57 16.15 -1.65
CA ALA A 201 -20.56 15.57 -2.99
C ALA A 201 -19.94 14.17 -2.95
N ALA A 202 -20.58 13.20 -3.60
CA ALA A 202 -19.97 11.90 -3.81
C ALA A 202 -18.77 12.06 -4.75
N PRO A 203 -17.61 11.46 -4.44
CA PRO A 203 -16.51 11.41 -5.37
C PRO A 203 -16.89 10.53 -6.58
N VAL A 204 -16.32 10.88 -7.73
CA VAL A 204 -16.45 10.10 -8.97
C VAL A 204 -15.90 8.68 -8.74
N GLY A 205 -16.50 7.65 -9.32
CA GLY A 205 -16.09 6.27 -9.07
C GLY A 205 -16.59 5.66 -7.75
N GLY A 206 -17.37 6.41 -6.97
CA GLY A 206 -18.03 5.93 -5.75
C GLY A 206 -17.19 6.03 -4.48
N ILE A 207 -17.78 5.61 -3.36
CA ILE A 207 -17.17 5.65 -2.02
C ILE A 207 -17.07 4.23 -1.51
N PHE A 208 -15.92 3.88 -0.93
CA PHE A 208 -15.73 2.56 -0.33
C PHE A 208 -15.42 2.56 1.17
N PRO A 209 -14.84 3.65 1.69
CA PRO A 209 -14.97 3.96 3.13
C PRO A 209 -15.25 5.46 3.39
N PRO A 210 -16.16 5.85 4.32
CA PRO A 210 -17.01 5.03 5.17
C PRO A 210 -18.37 4.80 4.50
N ASP A 211 -18.47 3.79 3.64
CA ASP A 211 -19.80 3.25 3.29
C ASP A 211 -20.30 2.46 4.50
N ALA A 212 -21.51 2.74 4.99
CA ALA A 212 -22.11 2.02 6.12
C ALA A 212 -22.24 0.50 5.90
N ARG A 213 -22.06 0.02 4.66
CA ARG A 213 -22.03 -1.40 4.30
C ARG A 213 -20.67 -2.07 4.57
N VAL A 214 -19.61 -1.29 4.76
CA VAL A 214 -18.24 -1.76 4.92
C VAL A 214 -17.79 -1.39 6.34
N ASP A 215 -17.70 -2.38 7.22
CA ASP A 215 -17.26 -2.22 8.61
C ASP A 215 -15.74 -2.04 8.65
N VAL A 216 -15.28 -0.83 8.29
CA VAL A 216 -13.88 -0.43 8.26
C VAL A 216 -13.73 0.91 9.00
N PRO A 217 -12.72 1.08 9.86
CA PRO A 217 -12.50 2.33 10.57
C PRO A 217 -12.29 3.48 9.58
N LEU A 218 -12.66 4.67 10.02
CA LEU A 218 -12.48 5.87 9.20
C LEU A 218 -10.98 6.14 8.96
N PRO A 219 -10.53 6.30 7.72
CA PRO A 219 -9.17 6.73 7.46
C PRO A 219 -8.93 8.15 7.95
N LEU A 220 -7.70 8.41 8.41
CA LEU A 220 -7.22 9.76 8.72
C LEU A 220 -7.24 10.65 7.48
N ALA A 221 -6.96 10.06 6.32
CA ALA A 221 -7.09 10.72 5.03
C ALA A 221 -7.50 9.70 3.95
N PHE A 222 -8.48 10.08 3.13
CA PHE A 222 -8.87 9.36 1.94
C PHE A 222 -8.76 10.27 0.73
N TYR A 223 -8.07 9.81 -0.30
CA TYR A 223 -7.97 10.46 -1.60
C TYR A 223 -8.62 9.55 -2.62
N PRO A 224 -9.77 9.93 -3.18
CA PRO A 224 -10.39 9.16 -4.25
C PRO A 224 -9.44 8.97 -5.43
N LEU A 225 -8.64 9.97 -5.78
CA LEU A 225 -7.80 9.96 -6.98
C LEU A 225 -8.63 9.63 -8.22
N THR A 226 -9.82 10.23 -8.27
CA THR A 226 -10.80 10.15 -9.34
C THR A 226 -11.32 11.54 -9.68
N GLY A 227 -11.94 11.69 -10.84
CA GLY A 227 -12.68 12.91 -11.20
C GLY A 227 -11.81 14.16 -11.34
N GLY A 228 -10.51 14.03 -11.61
CA GLY A 228 -9.63 15.19 -11.77
C GLY A 228 -8.99 15.72 -10.49
N SER A 229 -9.18 15.04 -9.35
CA SER A 229 -8.83 15.58 -8.03
C SER A 229 -7.75 14.79 -7.29
N VAL A 230 -6.80 15.52 -6.70
CA VAL A 230 -5.80 15.01 -5.75
C VAL A 230 -6.03 15.54 -4.33
N GLU A 231 -7.26 15.95 -4.05
CA GLU A 231 -7.71 16.45 -2.75
C GLU A 231 -8.29 15.32 -1.90
N SER A 232 -8.18 15.44 -0.58
CA SER A 232 -8.84 14.50 0.32
C SER A 232 -10.37 14.65 0.26
N TRP A 233 -11.07 13.58 0.59
CA TRP A 233 -12.53 13.50 0.74
C TRP A 233 -12.85 12.90 2.11
N PRO A 234 -13.98 13.25 2.77
CA PRO A 234 -15.07 14.16 2.38
C PRO A 234 -14.76 15.65 2.55
N LEU A 235 -13.64 15.97 3.19
CA LEU A 235 -13.17 17.33 3.39
C LEU A 235 -11.88 17.52 2.59
N ASP A 236 -11.73 18.67 1.94
CA ASP A 236 -10.51 19.08 1.24
C ASP A 236 -9.41 19.55 2.22
N THR A 237 -9.34 18.90 3.39
CA THR A 237 -8.37 19.18 4.46
C THR A 237 -6.95 19.04 3.96
N TYR A 238 -6.68 18.01 3.16
CA TYR A 238 -5.36 17.72 2.61
C TYR A 238 -5.35 17.91 1.10
N LYS A 239 -4.47 18.80 0.64
CA LYS A 239 -4.42 19.24 -0.76
C LYS A 239 -3.16 18.77 -1.46
N GLY A 240 -3.34 18.00 -2.53
CA GLY A 240 -2.24 17.47 -3.33
C GLY A 240 -1.74 18.43 -4.41
N LYS A 241 -0.61 18.06 -5.03
CA LYS A 241 -0.13 18.64 -6.28
C LYS A 241 0.21 17.52 -7.25
N ALA A 242 -0.45 17.52 -8.39
CA ALA A 242 -0.18 16.64 -9.52
C ALA A 242 0.80 17.30 -10.51
N VAL A 243 1.74 16.52 -11.06
CA VAL A 243 2.69 16.94 -12.11
C VAL A 243 2.84 15.79 -13.10
N GLY A 244 2.71 16.04 -14.40
CA GLY A 244 2.94 15.00 -15.43
C GLY A 244 1.99 13.80 -15.36
N VAL A 245 0.80 13.99 -14.79
CA VAL A 245 -0.24 12.95 -14.67
C VAL A 245 -1.44 13.32 -15.54
N GLU A 246 -2.17 12.29 -15.95
CA GLU A 246 -3.38 12.41 -16.77
C GLU A 246 -4.59 11.85 -16.03
N TRP A 247 -5.79 12.15 -16.53
CA TRP A 247 -7.04 11.63 -15.98
C TRP A 247 -7.73 10.82 -17.07
N VAL A 248 -7.84 9.52 -16.86
CA VAL A 248 -8.33 8.59 -17.89
C VAL A 248 -9.65 7.95 -17.48
N PRO A 249 -10.60 7.73 -18.41
CA PRO A 249 -11.80 6.95 -18.11
C PRO A 249 -11.44 5.53 -17.70
N ASP A 250 -12.14 4.99 -16.71
CA ASP A 250 -11.97 3.62 -16.23
C ASP A 250 -13.33 2.97 -15.95
N VAL A 251 -13.44 1.66 -16.14
CA VAL A 251 -14.72 0.96 -15.98
C VAL A 251 -15.07 0.71 -14.50
N LEU A 252 -14.06 0.54 -13.64
CA LEU A 252 -14.24 0.25 -12.23
C LEU A 252 -14.40 1.53 -11.40
N PHE A 253 -13.60 2.54 -11.72
CA PHE A 253 -13.52 3.79 -10.95
C PHE A 253 -14.04 5.02 -11.72
N GLU A 254 -14.65 4.82 -12.89
CA GLU A 254 -15.18 5.85 -13.82
C GLU A 254 -14.10 6.77 -14.43
N ASN A 255 -13.21 7.32 -13.61
CA ASN A 255 -12.09 8.16 -14.01
C ASN A 255 -10.96 8.05 -12.99
N THR A 256 -9.73 7.76 -13.42
CA THR A 256 -8.59 7.53 -12.51
C THR A 256 -7.38 8.37 -12.85
N LEU A 257 -6.53 8.54 -11.84
CA LEU A 257 -5.22 9.15 -11.98
C LEU A 257 -4.30 8.22 -12.77
N LYS A 258 -3.79 8.73 -13.89
CA LYS A 258 -2.81 8.06 -14.74
C LYS A 258 -1.43 8.66 -14.55
N CYS A 259 -0.48 7.82 -14.18
CA CYS A 259 0.93 8.16 -14.04
C CYS A 259 1.71 7.70 -15.27
N SER A 260 2.67 8.51 -15.69
CA SER A 260 3.52 8.23 -16.84
C SER A 260 4.98 8.33 -16.42
N GLU A 261 5.69 7.22 -16.53
CA GLU A 261 7.13 7.18 -16.28
C GLU A 261 7.88 8.12 -17.25
N GLN A 262 7.54 8.05 -18.54
CA GLN A 262 8.16 8.88 -19.58
C GLN A 262 8.00 10.39 -19.35
N GLN A 263 6.88 10.81 -18.74
CA GLN A 263 6.63 12.22 -18.41
C GLN A 263 7.14 12.61 -17.01
N GLY A 264 7.68 11.67 -16.23
CA GLY A 264 8.03 11.89 -14.83
C GLY A 264 6.81 12.25 -13.97
N GLY A 265 5.70 11.53 -14.19
CA GLY A 265 4.41 11.82 -13.58
C GLY A 265 4.35 11.44 -12.10
N TYR A 266 4.07 12.40 -11.22
CA TYR A 266 3.93 12.16 -9.79
C TYR A 266 2.84 13.02 -9.13
N VAL A 267 2.37 12.58 -7.97
CA VAL A 267 1.51 13.37 -7.08
C VAL A 267 2.23 13.58 -5.75
N GLN A 268 2.32 14.83 -5.32
CA GLN A 268 2.85 15.19 -4.02
C GLN A 268 1.69 15.58 -3.08
N LEU A 269 1.54 14.85 -1.99
CA LEU A 269 0.54 15.11 -0.94
C LEU A 269 1.22 15.72 0.29
N PRO A 270 0.49 16.45 1.15
CA PRO A 270 1.05 16.95 2.40
C PRO A 270 1.47 15.80 3.32
N ASN A 271 2.25 16.13 4.35
CA ASN A 271 2.56 15.17 5.40
C ASN A 271 1.27 14.84 6.17
N ILE A 272 0.94 13.55 6.24
CA ILE A 272 -0.17 13.02 7.04
C ILE A 272 0.42 12.20 8.17
N LYS A 273 -0.02 12.51 9.39
CA LYS A 273 0.51 11.96 10.63
C LYS A 273 -0.16 10.63 10.98
N TYR A 274 0.30 9.55 10.36
CA TYR A 274 -0.10 8.19 10.68
C TYR A 274 1.07 7.39 11.25
N GLY A 275 0.77 6.36 12.05
CA GLY A 275 1.76 5.53 12.71
C GLY A 275 2.45 6.21 13.90
N GLU A 276 1.96 7.36 14.36
CA GLU A 276 2.60 8.09 15.49
C GLU A 276 2.49 7.31 16.80
N LYS A 277 1.57 6.34 16.86
CA LYS A 277 1.40 5.41 17.97
C LYS A 277 1.92 4.01 17.66
N GLY A 278 2.64 3.84 16.54
CA GLY A 278 3.18 2.55 16.09
C GLY A 278 2.23 1.75 15.19
N GLN A 279 0.91 1.86 15.37
CA GLN A 279 -0.06 1.21 14.49
C GLN A 279 -0.38 2.07 13.27
N PHE A 280 -0.48 1.45 12.10
CA PHE A 280 -0.93 2.14 10.90
C PHE A 280 -1.44 1.18 9.83
N ALA A 281 -2.11 1.75 8.83
CA ALA A 281 -2.35 1.10 7.56
C ALA A 281 -2.26 2.10 6.39
N VAL A 282 -1.82 1.59 5.23
CA VAL A 282 -1.84 2.27 3.94
C VAL A 282 -2.53 1.34 2.94
N ASN A 283 -3.56 1.82 2.27
CA ASN A 283 -4.28 1.09 1.22
C ASN A 283 -4.39 1.94 -0.03
N PHE A 284 -4.25 1.32 -1.20
CA PHE A 284 -4.56 1.97 -2.47
C PHE A 284 -4.90 0.91 -3.52
N TRP A 285 -5.51 1.36 -4.61
CA TRP A 285 -5.68 0.57 -5.82
C TRP A 285 -4.66 0.99 -6.86
N MET A 286 -4.12 0.01 -7.57
CA MET A 286 -3.14 0.24 -8.62
C MET A 286 -3.38 -0.66 -9.83
N LYS A 287 -2.89 -0.21 -10.99
CA LYS A 287 -2.89 -0.95 -12.25
C LYS A 287 -1.62 -0.59 -13.03
N LYS A 288 -0.73 -1.54 -13.29
CA LYS A 288 0.48 -1.33 -14.10
C LYS A 288 0.13 -1.23 -15.58
N ASP A 289 0.86 -0.40 -16.32
CA ASP A 289 0.80 -0.41 -17.78
C ASP A 289 1.53 -1.59 -18.39
N VAL A 290 0.80 -2.36 -19.20
CA VAL A 290 1.34 -3.51 -19.94
C VAL A 290 2.25 -3.10 -21.10
N THR A 291 2.21 -1.83 -21.52
CA THR A 291 3.06 -1.30 -22.60
C THR A 291 4.52 -1.17 -22.17
N ASP A 292 4.73 -0.88 -20.89
CA ASP A 292 6.04 -0.62 -20.30
C ASP A 292 6.79 -1.94 -20.04
N LEU A 293 6.08 -3.08 -20.05
CA LEU A 293 6.64 -4.42 -19.87
C LEU A 293 7.55 -4.91 -21.01
N ASN A 294 7.89 -4.07 -21.99
CA ASN A 294 8.69 -4.44 -23.14
C ASN A 294 10.00 -3.65 -23.29
N ASP A 295 10.36 -2.76 -22.36
CA ASP A 295 11.69 -2.12 -22.40
C ASP A 295 12.72 -3.00 -21.67
N PRO A 296 13.63 -3.67 -22.40
CA PRO A 296 14.67 -4.50 -21.77
C PRO A 296 15.75 -3.68 -21.04
N ASN A 297 15.71 -2.35 -21.11
CA ASN A 297 16.63 -1.46 -20.39
C ASN A 297 16.09 -1.00 -19.03
N GLU A 298 14.82 -1.31 -18.72
CA GLU A 298 14.15 -1.05 -17.45
C GLU A 298 14.49 -2.16 -16.45
N GLY A 299 15.65 -2.03 -15.79
CA GLY A 299 16.14 -2.92 -14.74
C GLY A 299 16.13 -2.30 -13.34
N LEU A 300 15.37 -1.22 -13.17
CA LEU A 300 15.34 -0.39 -11.98
C LEU A 300 14.08 -0.71 -11.15
N PHE A 301 13.44 0.32 -10.61
CA PHE A 301 12.38 0.19 -9.61
C PHE A 301 11.45 1.39 -9.69
N GLU A 302 10.16 1.14 -9.82
CA GLU A 302 9.11 2.15 -9.93
C GLU A 302 8.41 2.35 -8.58
N TYR A 303 8.34 3.59 -8.08
CA TYR A 303 7.71 3.87 -6.78
C TYR A 303 6.23 4.21 -6.93
N ILE A 304 5.36 3.39 -6.34
CA ILE A 304 3.92 3.64 -6.29
C ILE A 304 3.59 4.61 -5.16
N PHE A 305 4.16 4.35 -3.99
CA PHE A 305 3.97 5.13 -2.76
C PHE A 305 5.31 5.34 -2.07
N SER A 306 5.61 6.57 -1.69
CA SER A 306 6.84 6.93 -1.01
C SER A 306 6.57 7.97 0.06
N HIS A 307 6.85 7.64 1.32
CA HIS A 307 6.72 8.56 2.44
C HIS A 307 7.93 8.43 3.36
N GLY A 308 8.67 9.51 3.49
CA GLY A 308 9.84 9.57 4.33
C GLY A 308 10.56 10.88 4.18
N GLN A 309 11.71 10.99 4.82
CA GLN A 309 12.51 12.19 4.75
C GLN A 309 13.50 12.10 3.58
N ALA A 310 13.40 13.07 2.67
CA ALA A 310 14.43 13.40 1.69
C ALA A 310 14.88 14.84 1.98
N THR A 311 16.09 15.00 2.52
CA THR A 311 16.75 16.31 2.63
C THR A 311 17.66 16.50 1.43
N ASP A 312 17.62 17.67 0.79
CA ASP A 312 18.34 18.05 -0.44
C ASP A 312 19.62 17.23 -0.71
N GLY A 313 19.50 16.20 -1.57
CA GLY A 313 20.61 15.37 -2.05
C GLY A 313 21.03 14.19 -1.15
N ASN A 314 20.40 14.00 0.00
CA ASN A 314 20.66 12.88 0.90
C ASN A 314 19.36 12.12 1.21
N PHE A 315 18.95 11.29 0.25
CA PHE A 315 17.85 10.33 0.43
C PHE A 315 18.42 8.94 0.73
N ASN A 316 17.87 8.29 1.75
CA ASN A 316 18.19 6.91 2.08
C ASN A 316 16.88 6.16 2.39
N PRO A 317 16.40 5.28 1.50
CA PRO A 317 15.15 4.56 1.72
C PRO A 317 15.24 3.59 2.91
N PHE A 318 16.45 3.21 3.32
CA PHE A 318 16.71 2.31 4.44
C PHE A 318 17.08 3.04 5.74
N GLY A 319 17.03 4.37 5.74
CA GLY A 319 17.14 5.17 6.96
C GLY A 319 15.88 5.06 7.84
N PRO A 320 15.90 5.61 9.07
CA PRO A 320 14.71 5.63 9.92
C PRO A 320 13.57 6.44 9.29
N ASN A 321 12.34 6.13 9.70
CA ASN A 321 11.10 6.82 9.30
C ASN A 321 10.88 6.82 7.78
N GLN A 322 10.78 5.62 7.21
CA GLN A 322 10.60 5.40 5.78
C GLN A 322 9.48 4.39 5.55
N VAL A 323 8.54 4.70 4.67
CA VAL A 323 7.50 3.78 4.20
C VAL A 323 7.44 3.91 2.68
N HIS A 324 7.85 2.86 1.98
CA HIS A 324 7.91 2.83 0.53
C HIS A 324 7.25 1.56 -0.01
N VAL A 325 6.46 1.71 -1.06
CA VAL A 325 5.94 0.62 -1.87
C VAL A 325 6.35 0.87 -3.31
N TYR A 326 7.09 -0.07 -3.89
CA TYR A 326 7.66 0.06 -5.22
C TYR A 326 7.67 -1.30 -5.93
N MET A 327 7.84 -1.31 -7.25
CA MET A 327 7.87 -2.53 -8.04
C MET A 327 9.22 -2.67 -8.73
N PRO A 328 9.82 -3.87 -8.77
CA PRO A 328 10.88 -4.17 -9.71
C PRO A 328 10.35 -4.09 -11.14
N GLU A 329 11.09 -3.45 -12.03
CA GLU A 329 10.73 -3.37 -13.46
C GLU A 329 10.89 -4.72 -14.16
N VAL A 330 10.33 -4.85 -15.37
CA VAL A 330 10.23 -6.13 -16.09
C VAL A 330 11.57 -6.82 -16.37
N ALA A 331 12.67 -6.07 -16.50
CA ALA A 331 14.00 -6.69 -16.69
C ALA A 331 14.61 -7.21 -15.38
N HIS A 332 14.05 -6.83 -14.22
CA HIS A 332 14.46 -7.34 -12.92
C HIS A 332 13.89 -8.75 -12.70
N PRO A 333 14.68 -9.75 -12.25
CA PRO A 333 14.18 -11.13 -12.09
C PRO A 333 12.96 -11.22 -11.15
N ALA A 334 12.93 -10.37 -10.13
CA ALA A 334 11.83 -10.31 -9.17
C ALA A 334 10.60 -9.51 -9.61
N HIS A 335 10.42 -9.18 -10.90
CA HIS A 335 9.24 -8.43 -11.38
C HIS A 335 7.91 -9.15 -11.09
N GLY A 336 6.79 -8.43 -11.20
CA GLY A 336 5.44 -8.95 -10.94
C GLY A 336 4.98 -8.88 -9.47
N VAL A 337 5.83 -8.43 -8.54
CA VAL A 337 5.47 -8.20 -7.14
C VAL A 337 5.68 -6.74 -6.72
N ALA A 338 5.07 -6.35 -5.61
CA ALA A 338 5.36 -5.07 -4.95
C ALA A 338 6.25 -5.32 -3.75
N ARG A 339 7.23 -4.43 -3.58
CA ARG A 339 8.24 -4.44 -2.54
C ARG A 339 7.98 -3.35 -1.54
N VAL A 340 8.06 -3.70 -0.26
CA VAL A 340 7.89 -2.78 0.86
C VAL A 340 9.21 -2.56 1.58
N ILE A 341 9.56 -1.30 1.79
CA ILE A 341 10.53 -0.90 2.81
C ILE A 341 9.77 -0.15 3.90
N LEU A 342 9.92 -0.61 5.13
CA LEU A 342 9.31 0.00 6.30
C LEU A 342 10.37 0.16 7.39
N LYS A 343 10.65 1.39 7.77
CA LYS A 343 11.62 1.75 8.82
C LYS A 343 10.94 2.69 9.80
N ASP A 344 10.93 2.32 11.07
CA ASP A 344 10.38 3.15 12.12
C ASP A 344 11.43 4.10 12.73
N SER A 345 11.03 4.83 13.78
CA SER A 345 11.90 5.79 14.46
C SER A 345 13.06 5.15 15.21
N LEU A 346 12.96 3.85 15.54
CA LEU A 346 14.00 3.09 16.24
C LEU A 346 14.81 2.19 15.31
N SER A 347 14.66 2.36 14.00
CA SER A 347 15.40 1.64 12.96
C SER A 347 16.67 2.42 12.55
N PRO A 348 17.80 2.37 13.28
CA PRO A 348 19.01 3.08 12.87
C PRO A 348 19.55 2.49 11.58
N TYR A 349 20.13 3.36 10.75
CA TYR A 349 20.84 2.92 9.56
C TYR A 349 22.20 2.31 9.94
N LYS A 350 22.37 1.01 9.69
CA LYS A 350 23.58 0.21 9.98
C LYS A 350 24.30 -0.23 8.70
N GLY A 351 24.22 0.59 7.64
CA GLY A 351 24.79 0.24 6.33
C GLY A 351 23.99 -0.86 5.64
N LEU A 352 24.70 -1.79 4.97
CA LEU A 352 24.08 -2.89 4.20
C LEU A 352 23.14 -3.77 5.02
N MET A 353 23.33 -3.88 6.34
CA MET A 353 22.44 -4.66 7.22
C MET A 353 21.04 -4.05 7.34
N SER A 354 20.88 -2.75 7.05
CA SER A 354 19.57 -2.09 7.04
C SER A 354 18.86 -2.22 5.69
N HIS A 355 19.54 -2.75 4.66
CA HIS A 355 18.99 -2.90 3.31
C HIS A 355 18.06 -4.11 3.31
N THR A 356 16.91 -3.96 3.94
CA THR A 356 15.88 -5.00 4.06
C THR A 356 14.59 -4.57 3.40
N PHE A 357 13.94 -5.52 2.74
CA PHE A 357 12.66 -5.34 2.08
C PHE A 357 11.84 -6.62 2.15
N PHE A 358 10.53 -6.47 2.02
CA PHE A 358 9.58 -7.57 2.05
C PHE A 358 8.62 -7.45 0.87
N ASP A 359 8.44 -8.54 0.15
CA ASP A 359 7.66 -8.54 -1.08
C ASP A 359 6.23 -9.04 -0.84
N SER A 360 5.34 -8.66 -1.76
CA SER A 360 3.91 -8.94 -1.68
C SER A 360 3.54 -10.41 -1.84
N ASP A 361 4.52 -11.27 -2.18
CA ASP A 361 4.43 -12.72 -2.18
C ASP A 361 5.09 -13.36 -0.95
N GLY A 362 5.37 -12.57 0.09
CA GLY A 362 5.86 -13.01 1.38
C GLY A 362 7.34 -13.39 1.40
N LYS A 363 8.09 -13.09 0.33
CA LYS A 363 9.53 -13.30 0.29
C LYS A 363 10.27 -12.15 0.96
N PHE A 364 11.22 -12.49 1.82
CA PHE A 364 12.11 -11.54 2.48
C PHE A 364 13.46 -11.50 1.76
N MET A 365 13.90 -10.31 1.34
CA MET A 365 15.23 -10.11 0.76
C MET A 365 15.55 -10.97 -0.47
N ASP A 366 14.53 -11.32 -1.25
CA ASP A 366 14.67 -12.22 -2.39
C ASP A 366 14.72 -11.43 -3.71
N ASN A 367 15.74 -11.65 -4.55
CA ASN A 367 15.83 -11.09 -5.90
C ASN A 367 15.77 -12.16 -7.00
N ASN A 368 15.38 -13.39 -6.67
CA ASN A 368 15.24 -14.48 -7.63
C ASN A 368 13.99 -14.32 -8.50
N PRO A 369 13.89 -15.05 -9.64
CA PRO A 369 12.68 -15.11 -10.45
C PRO A 369 11.40 -15.40 -9.66
N ARG A 370 10.34 -14.64 -9.89
CA ARG A 370 9.03 -14.83 -9.24
C ARG A 370 8.22 -15.94 -9.93
N ASN A 371 8.43 -17.17 -9.46
CA ASN A 371 7.66 -18.36 -9.87
C ASN A 371 6.80 -18.92 -8.73
N THR A 372 6.56 -18.14 -7.67
CA THR A 372 5.79 -18.56 -6.49
C THR A 372 4.36 -18.93 -6.90
N ILE A 373 3.95 -20.18 -6.76
CA ILE A 373 2.57 -20.57 -7.11
C ILE A 373 1.59 -19.80 -6.22
N GLY A 374 0.52 -19.25 -6.79
CA GLY A 374 -0.57 -18.57 -6.08
C GLY A 374 -0.31 -17.12 -5.65
N HIS A 375 0.88 -16.58 -5.93
CA HIS A 375 1.12 -15.13 -5.83
C HIS A 375 0.31 -14.37 -6.89
N VAL A 376 -0.04 -13.12 -6.60
CA VAL A 376 -0.69 -12.23 -7.57
C VAL A 376 0.39 -11.55 -8.38
N ASN A 377 0.33 -11.70 -9.70
CA ASN A 377 1.15 -10.91 -10.61
C ASN A 377 0.53 -9.51 -10.77
N LEU A 378 1.19 -8.49 -10.24
CA LEU A 378 0.72 -7.09 -10.29
C LEU A 378 0.91 -6.42 -11.66
N GLU A 379 1.52 -7.12 -12.61
CA GLU A 379 1.78 -6.66 -13.98
C GLU A 379 0.81 -7.27 -15.00
N ASP A 380 -0.26 -7.93 -14.55
CA ASP A 380 -1.22 -8.61 -15.42
C ASP A 380 -2.17 -7.65 -16.18
N GLY A 381 -2.03 -6.35 -15.94
CA GLY A 381 -2.85 -5.29 -16.53
C GLY A 381 -4.23 -5.14 -15.89
N ASN A 382 -4.52 -5.79 -14.76
CA ASN A 382 -5.74 -5.62 -13.99
C ASN A 382 -5.55 -4.64 -12.82
N TRP A 383 -6.67 -4.24 -12.22
CA TRP A 383 -6.66 -3.47 -10.98
C TRP A 383 -6.41 -4.40 -9.79
N HIS A 384 -5.43 -4.02 -8.96
CA HIS A 384 -5.14 -4.68 -7.70
C HIS A 384 -5.32 -3.73 -6.54
N MET A 385 -5.84 -4.26 -5.44
CA MET A 385 -5.85 -3.56 -4.16
C MET A 385 -4.61 -3.97 -3.37
N PHE A 386 -3.81 -3.00 -2.96
CA PHE A 386 -2.64 -3.22 -2.12
C PHE A 386 -2.85 -2.61 -0.74
N THR A 387 -2.60 -3.39 0.31
CA THR A 387 -2.61 -2.90 1.69
C THR A 387 -1.35 -3.30 2.41
N VAL A 388 -0.71 -2.35 3.10
CA VAL A 388 0.28 -2.63 4.14
C VAL A 388 -0.25 -2.11 5.47
N THR A 389 -0.22 -2.96 6.50
CA THR A 389 -0.72 -2.62 7.84
C THR A 389 0.14 -3.29 8.89
N THR A 390 0.26 -2.70 10.08
CA THR A 390 0.79 -3.43 11.24
C THR A 390 -0.03 -4.68 11.55
N LYS A 391 0.51 -5.63 12.33
CA LYS A 391 -0.24 -6.84 12.71
C LYS A 391 -1.37 -6.53 13.67
N ALA A 392 -2.58 -7.00 13.35
CA ALA A 392 -3.76 -6.85 14.21
C ALA A 392 -3.63 -7.58 15.55
N THR A 393 -2.74 -8.58 15.65
CA THR A 393 -2.42 -9.29 16.90
C THR A 393 -1.63 -8.45 17.90
N GLY A 394 -1.12 -7.28 17.50
CA GLY A 394 -0.24 -6.44 18.31
C GLY A 394 1.22 -6.91 18.33
N GLU A 395 1.53 -8.00 17.62
CA GLU A 395 2.90 -8.50 17.46
C GLU A 395 3.77 -7.57 16.61
N PRO A 396 5.11 -7.63 16.76
CA PRO A 396 6.07 -6.95 15.89
C PRO A 396 5.82 -7.17 14.41
N GLY A 397 6.03 -6.10 13.64
CA GLY A 397 6.07 -6.13 12.18
C GLY A 397 4.74 -5.79 11.53
N TYR A 398 4.57 -6.26 10.30
CA TYR A 398 3.52 -5.81 9.40
C TYR A 398 3.09 -6.92 8.45
N GLN A 399 1.95 -6.70 7.81
CA GLN A 399 1.34 -7.61 6.86
C GLN A 399 1.09 -6.86 5.55
N ILE A 400 1.30 -7.57 4.44
CA ILE A 400 0.97 -7.11 3.10
C ILE A 400 -0.21 -7.93 2.61
N PHE A 401 -1.24 -7.26 2.10
CA PHE A 401 -2.38 -7.88 1.45
C PHE A 401 -2.45 -7.43 0.00
N VAL A 402 -2.77 -8.38 -0.87
CA VAL A 402 -3.05 -8.14 -2.28
C VAL A 402 -4.43 -8.72 -2.59
N ASP A 403 -5.32 -7.88 -3.11
CA ASP A 403 -6.68 -8.24 -3.50
C ASP A 403 -7.50 -8.83 -2.34
N GLY A 404 -7.30 -8.28 -1.14
CA GLY A 404 -7.98 -8.69 0.08
C GLY A 404 -7.44 -9.97 0.73
N ALA A 405 -6.54 -10.69 0.06
CA ALA A 405 -5.87 -11.87 0.61
C ALA A 405 -4.50 -11.51 1.20
N LEU A 406 -4.08 -12.20 2.25
CA LEU A 406 -2.75 -12.01 2.84
C LEU A 406 -1.68 -12.48 1.84
N GLY A 407 -0.78 -11.58 1.47
CA GLY A 407 0.36 -11.85 0.59
C GLY A 407 1.63 -12.20 1.36
N GLY A 408 1.77 -11.68 2.59
CA GLY A 408 2.87 -12.01 3.48
C GLY A 408 2.74 -11.38 4.86
N SER A 409 3.40 -11.99 5.85
CA SER A 409 3.48 -11.49 7.22
C SER A 409 4.95 -11.41 7.65
N PHE A 410 5.39 -10.23 8.05
CA PHE A 410 6.76 -9.98 8.47
C PHE A 410 6.84 -9.71 9.99
N PRO A 411 7.85 -10.22 10.73
CA PRO A 411 8.87 -11.17 10.27
C PRO A 411 8.27 -12.52 9.87
N THR A 412 8.91 -13.18 8.89
CA THR A 412 8.57 -14.56 8.52
C THR A 412 9.05 -15.53 9.60
N PRO A 413 8.53 -16.78 9.66
CA PRO A 413 9.00 -17.78 10.62
C PRO A 413 10.53 -18.00 10.57
N GLU A 414 11.15 -17.98 9.40
CA GLU A 414 12.60 -18.14 9.23
C GLU A 414 13.38 -16.99 9.88
N VAL A 415 12.92 -15.76 9.64
CA VAL A 415 13.51 -14.56 10.23
C VAL A 415 13.32 -14.58 11.74
N GLN A 416 12.12 -14.94 12.21
CA GLN A 416 11.81 -15.07 13.63
C GLN A 416 12.72 -16.09 14.32
N ASN A 417 12.87 -17.28 13.74
CA ASN A 417 13.74 -18.34 14.26
C ASN A 417 15.21 -17.90 14.33
N PHE A 418 15.68 -17.13 13.34
CA PHE A 418 17.04 -16.58 13.36
C PHE A 418 17.26 -15.58 14.50
N LEU A 419 16.29 -14.69 14.72
CA LEU A 419 16.34 -13.70 15.79
C LEU A 419 16.34 -14.36 17.18
N GLU A 420 15.47 -15.36 17.37
CA GLU A 420 15.39 -16.12 18.62
C GLU A 420 16.65 -16.96 18.86
N GLY A 421 17.21 -17.57 17.80
CA GLY A 421 18.46 -18.32 17.85
C GLY A 421 19.68 -17.50 18.27
N GLN A 422 19.70 -16.19 17.99
CA GLN A 422 20.75 -15.28 18.45
C GLN A 422 20.66 -14.95 19.95
N GLN A 423 19.46 -14.98 20.54
CA GLN A 423 19.27 -14.68 21.97
C GLN A 423 19.67 -15.84 22.89
N GLY A 424 19.66 -17.09 22.40
CA GLY A 424 20.00 -18.30 23.17
C GLY A 424 21.49 -18.68 23.18
N GLY A 425 22.32 -18.07 22.35
CA GLY A 425 23.75 -18.38 22.23
C GLY A 425 24.63 -17.33 22.89
N SER A 426 25.54 -17.76 23.78
CA SER A 426 26.65 -16.92 24.29
C SER A 426 27.67 -16.64 23.16
N ALA A 427 27.23 -15.93 22.12
CA ALA A 427 28.06 -15.50 21.01
C ALA A 427 28.58 -14.09 21.30
N SER A 428 29.90 -13.96 21.36
CA SER A 428 30.68 -12.76 21.68
C SER A 428 30.58 -11.60 20.67
N ASN A 429 29.55 -11.57 19.83
CA ASN A 429 29.20 -10.44 18.96
C ASN A 429 27.75 -10.63 18.48
N PRO A 430 26.73 -10.08 19.17
CA PRO A 430 25.37 -10.12 18.64
C PRO A 430 25.34 -9.32 17.34
N VAL A 431 24.94 -9.95 16.24
CA VAL A 431 24.62 -9.22 15.03
C VAL A 431 23.27 -8.59 15.32
N ASP A 432 23.28 -7.30 15.67
CA ASP A 432 22.08 -6.54 16.01
C ASP A 432 21.24 -6.29 14.74
N PHE A 433 20.51 -7.33 14.33
CA PHE A 433 19.57 -7.33 13.22
C PHE A 433 18.27 -6.69 13.70
N HIS A 434 18.00 -5.48 13.22
CA HIS A 434 16.78 -4.77 13.55
C HIS A 434 15.65 -5.27 12.64
N VAL A 435 14.54 -5.70 13.25
CA VAL A 435 13.34 -6.10 12.52
C VAL A 435 12.56 -4.85 12.16
N ASP A 436 12.34 -4.66 10.86
CA ASP A 436 11.47 -3.61 10.35
C ASP A 436 10.07 -3.71 10.96
N GLY A 437 9.68 -2.71 11.75
CA GLY A 437 8.41 -2.66 12.48
C GLY A 437 8.50 -2.83 14.00
N GLY A 438 9.69 -3.07 14.57
CA GLY A 438 10.00 -2.92 16.01
C GLY A 438 9.21 -3.81 16.98
N SER A 439 9.53 -3.71 18.28
CA SER A 439 8.97 -4.52 19.38
C SER A 439 7.44 -4.39 19.53
N PRO A 440 6.73 -5.37 20.14
CA PRO A 440 5.30 -5.22 20.42
C PRO A 440 5.11 -4.13 21.47
N MET A 441 4.03 -3.35 21.35
CA MET A 441 3.63 -2.48 22.46
C MET A 441 3.11 -3.33 23.62
N ASN A 442 3.61 -3.05 24.83
CA ASN A 442 2.89 -3.40 26.06
C ASN A 442 1.52 -2.72 26.01
N MET A 443 0.46 -3.53 25.97
CA MET A 443 -0.89 -3.03 26.23
C MET A 443 -1.01 -2.83 27.75
N GLU A 444 -0.99 -1.57 28.20
CA GLU A 444 -1.53 -1.21 29.51
C GLU A 444 -3.06 -1.14 29.49
#